data_AF-A0A6C0PBA9-F1
#
_entry.id   AF-A0A6C0PBA9-F1
#
_cell.length_a   1.000
_cell.length_b   1.000
_cell.length_c   1.000
_cell.angle_alpha   90.00
_cell.angle_beta   90.00
_cell.angle_gamma   90.00
#
_symmetry.space_group_name_H-M   'P 1'
#
loop_
_entity.id
_entity.type
_entity.pdbx_description
1 polymer ?
#
loop_
_entity_poly.entity_id
_entity_poly.type
_entity_poly.pdbx_seq_one_letter_code
_entity_poly.pdbx_strand_id
1 'polypeptide(L)'
;MLAITEMMIPVNPFSRPGIKLKARKGLVMHYTASRGAPAVNIAKYFAGLQFQHENDSDDDTYASAQYSVDRKSIYRVIPDYEMAYHCGSKTYTAEALNHLGSYPNNSTIGIEMCIEKDGSIHEETFQNAADLAAYLITTYAFPESEIWTHKGVVGWKDCPLPWVQKPSEYERFKKEVNARLHPVIAPSEYRIDVKYNGTALAEKGISRGTDSYTPLRAIAERSRTSVNWDPKLNKGILNSKVMDSSFVINGVGYAKSTEVAAALGLNVKWGGKDSAVGFDEIVHECNVVIGGKTVKGFIRQANSNSYVAVRDAGDAAGATVGWDQETLLSSLNGTALQTTFVYQEVGYAHTREVAAILGLNIKWDGATNTVKLTKE
;
A
#
# COMPACT_ATOMS: atom_id res chain seq x y z
N MET A 1 -4.67 16.66 -13.18
CA MET A 1 -4.93 16.99 -14.60
C MET A 1 -5.37 18.43 -14.75
N LEU A 2 -4.78 19.14 -15.72
CA LEU A 2 -5.23 20.47 -16.15
C LEU A 2 -6.63 20.41 -16.79
N ALA A 3 -7.35 21.53 -16.77
CA ALA A 3 -8.61 21.63 -17.50
C ALA A 3 -8.38 21.56 -19.01
N ILE A 4 -9.25 20.82 -19.71
CA ILE A 4 -9.26 20.74 -21.18
C ILE A 4 -10.01 21.96 -21.71
N THR A 5 -9.35 22.76 -22.54
CA THR A 5 -9.96 23.89 -23.24
C THR A 5 -10.44 23.44 -24.61
N GLU A 6 -11.73 23.62 -24.89
CA GLU A 6 -12.34 23.24 -26.17
C GLU A 6 -12.10 24.31 -27.24
N MET A 7 -11.52 23.92 -28.36
CA MET A 7 -11.31 24.74 -29.56
C MET A 7 -11.71 23.96 -30.82
N MET A 8 -12.95 23.48 -30.82
CA MET A 8 -13.46 22.61 -31.87
C MET A 8 -13.33 23.22 -33.27
N ILE A 9 -12.62 22.53 -34.16
CA ILE A 9 -12.46 22.91 -35.56
C ILE A 9 -13.77 22.61 -36.31
N PRO A 10 -14.28 23.47 -37.20
CA PRO A 10 -15.41 23.11 -38.07
C PRO A 10 -15.08 21.91 -38.97
N VAL A 11 -16.07 21.10 -39.33
CA VAL A 11 -15.85 19.98 -40.27
C VAL A 11 -15.34 20.51 -41.61
N ASN A 12 -14.20 20.00 -42.07
CA ASN A 12 -13.52 20.39 -43.30
C ASN A 12 -12.60 19.25 -43.81
N PRO A 13 -12.28 19.18 -45.11
CA PRO A 13 -11.53 18.06 -45.68
C PRO A 13 -10.07 17.98 -45.20
N PHE A 14 -9.47 19.09 -44.78
CA PHE A 14 -8.04 19.18 -44.52
C PHE A 14 -7.63 18.79 -43.10
N SER A 15 -8.44 19.14 -42.10
CA SER A 15 -8.06 18.97 -40.69
C SER A 15 -9.13 18.29 -39.83
N ARG A 16 -10.41 18.33 -40.21
CA ARG A 16 -11.47 17.64 -39.47
C ARG A 16 -12.50 17.01 -40.40
N PRO A 17 -12.28 15.77 -40.86
CA PRO A 17 -13.15 15.15 -41.86
C PRO A 17 -14.54 14.75 -41.34
N GLY A 18 -14.80 14.88 -40.03
CA GLY A 18 -16.07 14.44 -39.41
C GLY A 18 -16.28 12.92 -39.42
N ILE A 19 -15.23 12.15 -39.72
CA ILE A 19 -15.26 10.69 -39.75
C ILE A 19 -15.15 10.16 -38.33
N LYS A 20 -16.08 9.30 -37.91
CA LYS A 20 -16.02 8.62 -36.61
C LYS A 20 -14.86 7.62 -36.55
N LEU A 21 -14.27 7.47 -35.37
CA LEU A 21 -13.37 6.36 -35.10
C LEU A 21 -14.10 5.02 -35.29
N LYS A 22 -13.45 4.08 -35.97
CA LYS A 22 -13.97 2.71 -36.17
C LYS A 22 -13.78 1.84 -34.93
N ALA A 23 -12.77 2.16 -34.11
CA ALA A 23 -12.45 1.48 -32.87
C ALA A 23 -11.65 2.41 -31.95
N ARG A 24 -11.52 2.04 -30.69
CA ARG A 24 -10.66 2.72 -29.71
C ARG A 24 -9.53 1.79 -29.35
N LYS A 25 -8.42 1.87 -30.08
CA LYS A 25 -7.34 0.89 -30.01
C LYS A 25 -6.06 1.39 -29.37
N GLY A 26 -5.81 2.70 -29.36
CA GLY A 26 -4.64 3.24 -28.67
C GLY A 26 -4.53 4.76 -28.72
N LEU A 27 -3.51 5.26 -28.04
CA LEU A 27 -3.09 6.66 -28.06
C LEU A 27 -1.77 6.76 -28.83
N VAL A 28 -1.62 7.79 -29.67
CA VAL A 28 -0.37 8.07 -30.39
C VAL A 28 0.20 9.39 -29.92
N MET A 29 1.37 9.32 -29.29
CA MET A 29 2.10 10.46 -28.78
C MET A 29 2.96 11.09 -29.88
N HIS A 30 2.90 12.40 -29.98
CA HIS A 30 3.66 13.22 -30.93
C HIS A 30 4.43 14.33 -30.21
N TYR A 31 5.32 14.97 -30.96
CA TYR A 31 5.86 16.27 -30.58
C TYR A 31 5.62 17.27 -31.70
N THR A 32 5.37 18.51 -31.31
CA THR A 32 4.93 19.56 -32.23
C THR A 32 5.98 20.02 -33.25
N ALA A 33 7.25 19.67 -33.05
CA ALA A 33 8.42 20.23 -33.75
C ALA A 33 8.47 21.78 -33.79
N SER A 34 7.63 22.46 -33.01
CA SER A 34 7.43 23.91 -33.01
C SER A 34 8.07 24.49 -31.75
N ARG A 35 9.39 24.73 -31.82
CA ARG A 35 10.22 25.11 -30.66
C ARG A 35 9.69 26.36 -29.96
N GLY A 36 9.27 26.20 -28.71
CA GLY A 36 8.77 27.28 -27.85
C GLY A 36 7.36 27.78 -28.19
N ALA A 37 6.64 27.11 -29.09
CA ALA A 37 5.24 27.44 -29.37
C ALA A 37 4.32 26.86 -28.28
N PRO A 38 3.36 27.65 -27.75
CA PRO A 38 2.36 27.16 -26.81
C PRO A 38 1.32 26.25 -27.50
N ALA A 39 0.62 25.43 -26.72
CA ALA A 39 -0.35 24.45 -27.23
C ALA A 39 -1.49 25.09 -28.05
N VAL A 40 -1.90 26.32 -27.70
CA VAL A 40 -2.91 27.09 -28.44
C VAL A 40 -2.48 27.38 -29.88
N ASN A 41 -1.19 27.53 -30.16
CA ASN A 41 -0.71 27.79 -31.52
C ASN A 41 -0.87 26.56 -32.40
N ILE A 42 -0.70 25.36 -31.84
CA ILE A 42 -0.92 24.10 -32.55
C ILE A 42 -2.41 23.92 -32.85
N ALA A 43 -3.28 24.22 -31.88
CA ALA A 43 -4.72 24.22 -32.08
C ALA A 43 -5.16 25.19 -33.18
N LYS A 44 -4.63 26.42 -33.17
CA LYS A 44 -4.88 27.44 -34.21
C LYS A 44 -4.32 27.04 -35.57
N TYR A 45 -3.15 26.41 -35.62
CA TYR A 45 -2.56 25.91 -36.86
C TYR A 45 -3.48 24.89 -37.52
N PHE A 46 -3.93 23.87 -36.79
CA PHE A 46 -4.87 22.89 -37.33
C PHE A 46 -6.19 23.54 -37.77
N ALA A 47 -6.73 24.49 -37.00
CA ALA A 47 -7.91 25.23 -37.40
C ALA A 47 -7.68 26.05 -38.69
N GLY A 48 -6.49 26.61 -38.89
CA GLY A 48 -6.14 27.40 -40.06
C GLY A 48 -6.11 26.60 -41.37
N LEU A 49 -5.85 25.30 -41.30
CA LEU A 49 -5.82 24.40 -42.47
C LEU A 49 -7.16 24.31 -43.21
N GLN A 50 -8.28 24.70 -42.57
CA GLN A 50 -9.59 24.74 -43.22
C GLN A 50 -9.68 25.77 -44.37
N PHE A 51 -8.75 26.73 -44.42
CA PHE A 51 -8.73 27.83 -45.39
C PHE A 51 -7.84 27.56 -46.61
N GLN A 52 -7.37 26.31 -46.78
CA GLN A 52 -6.66 25.90 -47.99
C GLN A 52 -7.63 25.87 -49.19
N HIS A 53 -7.10 26.11 -50.40
CA HIS A 53 -7.91 26.15 -51.61
C HIS A 53 -7.73 24.86 -52.40
N GLU A 54 -8.80 24.07 -52.49
CA GLU A 54 -8.80 22.91 -53.39
C GLU A 54 -8.53 23.37 -54.83
N ASN A 55 -7.51 22.78 -55.48
CA ASN A 55 -7.10 23.01 -56.88
C ASN A 55 -6.26 24.28 -57.15
N ASP A 56 -5.50 24.79 -56.18
CA ASP A 56 -4.39 25.71 -56.47
C ASP A 56 -3.08 24.97 -56.83
N SER A 57 -1.98 25.71 -57.00
CA SER A 57 -0.67 25.14 -57.32
C SER A 57 0.11 24.66 -56.08
N ASP A 58 -0.43 24.85 -54.88
CA ASP A 58 0.22 24.52 -53.62
C ASP A 58 -0.25 23.13 -53.14
N ASP A 59 0.64 22.40 -52.47
CA ASP A 59 0.29 21.08 -51.95
C ASP A 59 -0.61 21.22 -50.71
N ASP A 60 -1.82 20.65 -50.79
CA ASP A 60 -2.76 20.59 -49.66
C ASP A 60 -2.20 19.79 -48.47
N THR A 61 -2.24 20.40 -47.29
CA THR A 61 -1.82 19.79 -46.03
C THR A 61 -3.01 19.17 -45.29
N TYR A 62 -2.94 17.85 -45.11
CA TYR A 62 -3.90 17.07 -44.32
C TYR A 62 -3.30 16.71 -42.96
N ALA A 63 -3.60 17.50 -41.93
CA ALA A 63 -2.99 17.33 -40.61
C ALA A 63 -3.91 17.78 -39.48
N SER A 64 -3.93 16.99 -38.41
CA SER A 64 -4.60 17.34 -37.15
C SER A 64 -4.25 16.31 -36.09
N ALA A 65 -4.33 16.69 -34.82
CA ALA A 65 -4.43 15.78 -33.69
C ALA A 65 -5.59 16.22 -32.81
N GLN A 66 -6.17 15.32 -32.01
CA GLN A 66 -7.27 15.69 -31.12
C GLN A 66 -6.79 16.67 -30.04
N TYR A 67 -5.58 16.47 -29.51
CA TYR A 67 -5.05 17.25 -28.40
C TYR A 67 -3.70 17.90 -28.70
N SER A 68 -3.50 19.10 -28.16
CA SER A 68 -2.18 19.71 -27.94
C SER A 68 -1.99 20.03 -26.46
N VAL A 69 -0.78 19.76 -25.93
CA VAL A 69 -0.45 19.88 -24.51
C VAL A 69 0.85 20.64 -24.33
N ASP A 70 0.85 21.63 -23.44
CA ASP A 70 2.05 22.29 -22.95
C ASP A 70 2.11 22.28 -21.40
N ARG A 71 3.00 23.10 -20.83
CA ARG A 71 3.20 23.20 -19.38
C ARG A 71 1.96 23.70 -18.63
N LYS A 72 1.10 24.48 -19.28
CA LYS A 72 0.05 25.27 -18.64
C LYS A 72 -1.35 24.97 -19.15
N SER A 73 -1.47 24.31 -20.30
CA SER A 73 -2.74 24.18 -21.00
C SER A 73 -2.84 22.89 -21.82
N ILE A 74 -4.08 22.43 -21.95
CA ILE A 74 -4.49 21.34 -22.84
C ILE A 74 -5.60 21.89 -23.72
N TYR A 75 -5.46 21.74 -25.04
CA TYR A 75 -6.51 22.09 -26.00
C TYR A 75 -7.03 20.84 -26.69
N ARG A 76 -8.36 20.73 -26.80
CA ARG A 76 -9.03 19.72 -27.63
C ARG A 76 -9.66 20.38 -28.84
N VAL A 77 -9.30 19.94 -30.04
CA VAL A 77 -9.75 20.55 -31.29
C VAL A 77 -10.63 19.64 -32.15
N ILE A 78 -10.63 18.34 -31.86
CA ILE A 78 -11.46 17.32 -32.50
C ILE A 78 -12.06 16.44 -31.39
N PRO A 79 -13.35 16.03 -31.47
CA PRO A 79 -13.95 15.14 -30.47
C PRO A 79 -13.27 13.77 -30.37
N ASP A 80 -13.29 13.16 -29.18
CA ASP A 80 -12.64 11.86 -28.89
C ASP A 80 -13.25 10.65 -29.63
N TYR A 81 -14.36 10.86 -30.32
CA TYR A 81 -15.02 9.84 -31.15
C TYR A 81 -14.80 10.09 -32.66
N GLU A 82 -14.07 11.13 -33.04
CA GLU A 82 -13.72 11.45 -34.43
C GLU A 82 -12.23 11.21 -34.71
N MET A 83 -11.98 10.83 -35.97
CA MET A 83 -10.65 10.64 -36.54
C MET A 83 -9.94 11.99 -36.73
N ALA A 84 -8.64 12.00 -36.47
CA ALA A 84 -7.72 13.08 -36.82
C ALA A 84 -6.59 12.54 -37.73
N TYR A 85 -6.06 13.39 -38.62
CA TYR A 85 -4.93 13.10 -39.49
C TYR A 85 -3.57 13.28 -38.78
N HIS A 86 -3.18 12.36 -37.89
CA HIS A 86 -1.94 12.52 -37.09
C HIS A 86 -0.84 11.50 -37.38
N CYS A 87 -1.19 10.27 -37.76
CA CYS A 87 -0.24 9.17 -38.01
C CYS A 87 -0.50 8.44 -39.33
N GLY A 88 -1.06 9.14 -40.32
CA GLY A 88 -1.33 8.56 -41.64
C GLY A 88 -0.03 8.28 -42.40
N SER A 89 0.04 7.12 -43.06
CA SER A 89 1.18 6.72 -43.87
C SER A 89 0.74 5.77 -44.99
N LYS A 90 1.56 5.67 -46.05
CA LYS A 90 1.40 4.66 -47.11
C LYS A 90 1.73 3.25 -46.61
N THR A 91 2.62 3.15 -45.62
CA THR A 91 3.05 1.91 -44.98
C THR A 91 3.04 2.06 -43.46
N TYR A 92 2.69 0.97 -42.77
CA TYR A 92 2.68 0.88 -41.32
C TYR A 92 3.58 -0.26 -40.87
N THR A 93 4.06 -0.21 -39.62
CA THR A 93 4.76 -1.35 -39.03
C THR A 93 3.80 -2.54 -38.89
N ALA A 94 4.33 -3.76 -38.97
CA ALA A 94 3.52 -4.97 -38.80
C ALA A 94 2.84 -5.01 -37.42
N GLU A 95 3.53 -4.53 -36.40
CA GLU A 95 3.00 -4.41 -35.04
C GLU A 95 1.81 -3.45 -34.97
N ALA A 96 1.94 -2.25 -35.56
CA ALA A 96 0.84 -1.29 -35.60
C ALA A 96 -0.37 -1.82 -36.38
N LEU A 97 -0.16 -2.55 -37.48
CA LEU A 97 -1.27 -3.17 -38.22
C LEU A 97 -2.02 -4.20 -37.38
N ASN A 98 -1.29 -5.00 -36.60
CA ASN A 98 -1.87 -6.03 -35.73
C ASN A 98 -2.68 -5.40 -34.57
N HIS A 99 -2.12 -4.37 -33.94
CA HIS A 99 -2.71 -3.77 -32.73
C HIS A 99 -3.73 -2.68 -33.07
N LEU A 100 -3.42 -1.78 -33.99
CA LEU A 100 -4.20 -0.58 -34.30
C LEU A 100 -5.10 -0.75 -35.53
N GLY A 101 -4.94 -1.83 -36.29
CA GLY A 101 -5.72 -2.12 -37.51
C GLY A 101 -5.13 -1.51 -38.78
N SER A 102 -5.83 -1.69 -39.90
CA SER A 102 -5.30 -1.35 -41.23
C SER A 102 -5.11 0.14 -41.51
N TYR A 103 -5.70 1.02 -40.69
CA TYR A 103 -5.54 2.47 -40.80
C TYR A 103 -5.58 3.15 -39.42
N PRO A 104 -4.42 3.28 -38.75
CA PRO A 104 -4.34 3.72 -37.35
C PRO A 104 -4.99 5.08 -37.02
N ASN A 105 -5.04 6.03 -37.96
CA ASN A 105 -5.74 7.32 -37.73
C ASN A 105 -7.20 7.11 -37.29
N ASN A 106 -7.92 6.11 -37.86
CA ASN A 106 -9.33 5.90 -37.55
C ASN A 106 -9.58 5.02 -36.31
N SER A 107 -8.52 4.65 -35.59
CA SER A 107 -8.61 3.80 -34.40
C SER A 107 -7.87 4.35 -33.19
N THR A 108 -7.26 5.53 -33.30
CA THR A 108 -6.42 6.12 -32.26
C THR A 108 -6.70 7.60 -32.02
N ILE A 109 -6.20 8.09 -30.89
CA ILE A 109 -6.19 9.51 -30.52
C ILE A 109 -4.76 10.02 -30.59
N GLY A 110 -4.54 11.14 -31.28
CA GLY A 110 -3.27 11.86 -31.34
C GLY A 110 -3.13 12.90 -30.23
N ILE A 111 -1.99 12.90 -29.56
CA ILE A 111 -1.63 13.90 -28.53
C ILE A 111 -0.30 14.58 -28.91
N GLU A 112 -0.35 15.87 -29.19
CA GLU A 112 0.81 16.71 -29.54
C GLU A 112 1.45 17.34 -28.30
N MET A 113 2.66 16.89 -27.94
CA MET A 113 3.42 17.50 -26.84
C MET A 113 4.25 18.68 -27.35
N CYS A 114 4.03 19.86 -26.74
CA CYS A 114 4.82 21.04 -27.03
C CYS A 114 6.26 20.88 -26.53
N ILE A 115 7.20 21.45 -27.28
CA ILE A 115 8.63 21.40 -26.96
C ILE A 115 9.16 22.78 -26.61
N GLU A 116 10.15 22.79 -25.73
CA GLU A 116 10.88 24.00 -25.37
C GLU A 116 11.74 24.52 -26.53
N LYS A 117 12.27 25.73 -26.37
CA LYS A 117 13.15 26.36 -27.37
C LYS A 117 14.41 25.54 -27.67
N ASP A 118 14.83 24.68 -26.74
CA ASP A 118 15.97 23.77 -26.90
C ASP A 118 15.60 22.44 -27.58
N GLY A 119 14.31 22.18 -27.80
CA GLY A 119 13.78 20.96 -28.41
C GLY A 119 13.41 19.87 -27.41
N SER A 120 13.60 20.10 -26.12
CA SER A 120 13.21 19.16 -25.06
C SER A 120 11.71 19.19 -24.78
N ILE A 121 11.19 18.11 -24.21
CA ILE A 121 9.86 18.09 -23.61
C ILE A 121 10.05 18.45 -22.13
N HIS A 122 9.49 19.57 -21.69
CA HIS A 122 9.55 19.99 -20.29
C HIS A 122 8.82 18.99 -19.39
N GLU A 123 9.29 18.81 -18.15
CA GLU A 123 8.69 17.86 -17.20
C GLU A 123 7.20 18.12 -16.96
N GLU A 124 6.79 19.38 -16.80
CA GLU A 124 5.36 19.73 -16.68
C GLU A 124 4.55 19.31 -17.92
N THR A 125 5.06 19.52 -19.14
CA THR A 125 4.37 19.05 -20.36
C THR A 125 4.24 17.53 -20.38
N PHE A 126 5.32 16.82 -19.98
CA PHE A 126 5.33 15.37 -19.87
C PHE A 126 4.29 14.87 -18.87
N GLN A 127 4.23 15.46 -17.67
CA GLN A 127 3.30 15.07 -16.61
C GLN A 127 1.84 15.39 -17.00
N ASN A 128 1.61 16.54 -17.64
CA ASN A 128 0.29 16.91 -18.16
C ASN A 128 -0.19 15.95 -19.26
N ALA A 129 0.72 15.52 -20.15
CA ALA A 129 0.41 14.52 -21.17
C ALA A 129 0.13 13.13 -20.56
N ALA A 130 0.82 12.76 -19.49
CA ALA A 130 0.57 11.50 -18.77
C ALA A 130 -0.79 11.53 -18.05
N ASP A 131 -1.14 12.64 -17.39
CA ASP A 131 -2.47 12.87 -16.81
C ASP A 131 -3.56 12.75 -17.89
N LEU A 132 -3.37 13.39 -19.05
CA LEU A 132 -4.32 13.33 -20.16
C LEU A 132 -4.46 11.92 -20.72
N ALA A 133 -3.37 11.21 -20.93
CA ALA A 133 -3.41 9.83 -21.42
C ALA A 133 -4.16 8.91 -20.46
N ALA A 134 -3.90 9.01 -19.15
CA ALA A 134 -4.62 8.24 -18.13
C ALA A 134 -6.13 8.59 -18.10
N TYR A 135 -6.47 9.88 -18.22
CA TYR A 135 -7.86 10.33 -18.33
C TYR A 135 -8.58 9.74 -19.56
N LEU A 136 -7.93 9.73 -20.73
CA LEU A 136 -8.50 9.18 -21.95
C LEU A 136 -8.71 7.66 -21.85
N ILE A 137 -7.72 6.95 -21.31
CA ILE A 137 -7.78 5.50 -21.09
C ILE A 137 -8.96 5.15 -20.17
N THR A 138 -9.07 5.81 -19.02
CA THR A 138 -10.13 5.56 -18.05
C THR A 138 -11.51 5.96 -18.55
N THR A 139 -11.64 7.14 -19.16
CA THR A 139 -12.95 7.69 -19.58
C THR A 139 -13.51 6.97 -20.79
N TYR A 140 -12.64 6.52 -21.71
CA TYR A 140 -13.06 6.02 -23.01
C TYR A 140 -12.71 4.56 -23.26
N ALA A 141 -12.17 3.87 -22.25
CA ALA A 141 -11.80 2.46 -22.27
C ALA A 141 -10.82 2.10 -23.40
N PHE A 142 -9.83 2.96 -23.66
CA PHE A 142 -8.70 2.58 -24.50
C PHE A 142 -7.86 1.51 -23.78
N PRO A 143 -7.23 0.57 -24.50
CA PRO A 143 -6.37 -0.43 -23.86
C PRO A 143 -5.13 0.24 -23.23
N GLU A 144 -4.86 -0.07 -21.96
CA GLU A 144 -3.77 0.57 -21.20
C GLU A 144 -2.38 0.31 -21.78
N SER A 145 -2.20 -0.84 -22.45
CA SER A 145 -0.94 -1.24 -23.09
C SER A 145 -0.68 -0.55 -24.43
N GLU A 146 -1.66 0.17 -24.97
CA GLU A 146 -1.64 0.68 -26.35
C GLU A 146 -1.35 2.18 -26.40
N ILE A 147 -0.22 2.57 -25.82
CA ILE A 147 0.37 3.90 -25.99
C ILE A 147 1.50 3.75 -26.99
N TRP A 148 1.46 4.52 -28.07
CA TRP A 148 2.36 4.42 -29.22
C TRP A 148 3.08 5.74 -29.47
N THR A 149 4.26 5.67 -30.09
CA THR A 149 4.87 6.82 -30.77
C THR A 149 4.47 6.80 -32.24
N HIS A 150 4.45 7.97 -32.91
CA HIS A 150 4.27 7.99 -34.37
C HIS A 150 5.34 7.13 -35.06
N LYS A 151 6.60 7.17 -34.59
CA LYS A 151 7.67 6.27 -35.07
C LYS A 151 7.28 4.79 -34.96
N GLY A 152 6.71 4.36 -33.84
CA GLY A 152 6.23 2.99 -33.66
C GLY A 152 5.11 2.61 -34.64
N VAL A 153 4.26 3.56 -35.00
CA VAL A 153 3.16 3.36 -35.96
C VAL A 153 3.68 3.20 -37.40
N VAL A 154 4.56 4.09 -37.86
CA VAL A 154 4.93 4.18 -39.29
C VAL A 154 6.35 3.69 -39.61
N GLY A 155 7.21 3.52 -38.60
CA GLY A 155 8.59 3.04 -38.73
C GLY A 155 9.58 4.08 -39.26
N TRP A 156 9.17 5.03 -40.10
CA TRP A 156 10.09 5.97 -40.76
C TRP A 156 10.17 7.35 -40.10
N LYS A 157 9.12 7.85 -39.44
CA LYS A 157 9.09 9.21 -38.89
C LYS A 157 9.58 9.27 -37.44
N ASP A 158 10.66 9.99 -37.18
CA ASP A 158 11.22 10.17 -35.82
C ASP A 158 10.36 11.13 -34.98
N CYS A 159 9.24 10.62 -34.48
CA CYS A 159 8.29 11.38 -33.70
C CYS A 159 7.69 10.50 -32.57
N PRO A 160 7.79 10.92 -31.29
CA PRO A 160 8.48 12.12 -30.79
C PRO A 160 10.01 12.03 -30.89
N LEU A 161 10.67 12.99 -31.55
CA LEU A 161 12.13 12.97 -31.69
C LEU A 161 12.88 12.87 -30.34
N PRO A 162 12.50 13.62 -29.27
CA PRO A 162 13.17 13.50 -27.97
C PRO A 162 13.11 12.08 -27.37
N TRP A 163 12.03 11.35 -27.63
CA TRP A 163 11.88 9.97 -27.16
C TRP A 163 12.56 8.95 -28.07
N VAL A 164 12.66 9.22 -29.38
CA VAL A 164 13.48 8.40 -30.29
C VAL A 164 14.96 8.50 -29.90
N GLN A 165 15.44 9.70 -29.55
CA GLN A 165 16.81 9.92 -29.08
C GLN A 165 17.06 9.39 -27.68
N LYS A 166 16.03 9.38 -26.81
CA LYS A 166 16.10 8.84 -25.45
C LYS A 166 14.93 7.89 -25.17
N PRO A 167 14.98 6.63 -25.64
CA PRO A 167 13.88 5.67 -25.50
C PRO A 167 13.43 5.40 -24.07
N SER A 168 14.32 5.61 -23.09
CA SER A 168 13.97 5.50 -21.67
C SER A 168 12.90 6.50 -21.23
N GLU A 169 12.73 7.64 -21.92
CA GLU A 169 11.66 8.61 -21.64
C GLU A 169 10.29 8.11 -22.09
N TYR A 170 10.23 7.35 -23.18
CA TYR A 170 8.99 6.69 -23.60
C TYR A 170 8.58 5.59 -22.62
N GLU A 171 9.54 4.79 -22.16
CA GLU A 171 9.29 3.80 -21.09
C GLU A 171 8.88 4.47 -19.78
N ARG A 172 9.51 5.60 -19.43
CA ARG A 172 9.11 6.42 -18.27
C ARG A 172 7.67 6.90 -18.42
N PHE A 173 7.28 7.37 -19.61
CA PHE A 173 5.92 7.84 -19.88
C PHE A 173 4.89 6.74 -19.66
N LYS A 174 5.12 5.53 -20.20
CA LYS A 174 4.22 4.39 -19.99
C LYS A 174 4.09 4.02 -18.51
N LYS A 175 5.18 4.04 -17.73
CA LYS A 175 5.15 3.81 -16.28
C LYS A 175 4.35 4.88 -15.53
N GLU A 176 4.52 6.14 -15.91
CA GLU A 176 3.83 7.28 -15.30
C GLU A 176 2.33 7.27 -15.59
N VAL A 177 1.93 6.85 -16.79
CA VAL A 177 0.52 6.59 -17.13
C VAL A 177 -0.01 5.41 -16.33
N ASN A 178 0.72 4.28 -16.28
CA ASN A 178 0.32 3.11 -15.49
C ASN A 178 0.14 3.43 -14.01
N ALA A 179 1.02 4.25 -13.41
CA ALA A 179 0.91 4.69 -12.02
C ALA A 179 -0.34 5.55 -11.75
N ARG A 180 -0.87 6.26 -12.76
CA ARG A 180 -2.13 7.02 -12.65
C ARG A 180 -3.36 6.15 -12.81
N LEU A 181 -3.27 5.12 -13.66
CA LEU A 181 -4.34 4.12 -13.86
C LEU A 181 -4.47 3.20 -12.64
N HIS A 182 -3.33 2.83 -12.08
CA HIS A 182 -3.19 1.99 -10.90
C HIS A 182 -2.46 2.79 -9.83
N PRO A 183 -3.10 3.81 -9.24
CA PRO A 183 -2.50 4.52 -8.13
C PRO A 183 -2.12 3.47 -7.10
N VAL A 184 -0.81 3.40 -6.79
CA VAL A 184 -0.36 2.65 -5.63
C VAL A 184 -1.15 3.26 -4.48
N ILE A 185 -2.13 2.52 -3.99
CA ILE A 185 -2.81 2.87 -2.74
C ILE A 185 -1.68 2.78 -1.72
N ALA A 186 -1.06 3.93 -1.42
CA ALA A 186 -0.13 4.05 -0.32
C ALA A 186 -0.81 3.35 0.85
N PRO A 187 -0.14 2.38 1.50
CA PRO A 187 -0.82 1.63 2.52
C PRO A 187 -1.42 2.59 3.52
N SER A 188 -2.74 2.59 3.64
CA SER A 188 -3.42 3.48 4.57
C SER A 188 -2.77 3.29 5.94
N GLU A 189 -2.11 4.32 6.45
CA GLU A 189 -1.64 4.30 7.83
C GLU A 189 -2.90 4.43 8.70
N TYR A 190 -3.25 3.38 9.43
CA TYR A 190 -4.36 3.44 10.40
C TYR A 190 -3.94 2.92 11.76
N ARG A 191 -4.60 3.45 12.78
CA ARG A 191 -4.40 3.04 14.18
C ARG A 191 -5.05 1.69 14.41
N ILE A 192 -4.30 0.80 15.05
CA ILE A 192 -4.72 -0.57 15.33
C ILE A 192 -4.65 -0.86 16.81
N ASP A 193 -5.52 -1.74 17.29
CA ASP A 193 -5.40 -2.26 18.64
C ASP A 193 -4.17 -3.13 18.79
N VAL A 194 -3.51 -3.02 19.94
CA VAL A 194 -2.42 -3.91 20.35
C VAL A 194 -2.87 -4.60 21.61
N LYS A 195 -2.84 -5.93 21.63
CA LYS A 195 -3.23 -6.75 22.78
C LYS A 195 -2.00 -7.50 23.30
N TYR A 196 -1.84 -7.58 24.62
CA TYR A 196 -0.87 -8.43 25.30
C TYR A 196 -1.60 -9.43 26.20
N ASN A 197 -1.45 -10.73 25.94
CA ASN A 197 -2.18 -11.82 26.56
C ASN A 197 -3.71 -11.59 26.56
N GLY A 198 -4.23 -11.07 25.45
CA GLY A 198 -5.66 -10.74 25.28
C GLY A 198 -6.09 -9.34 25.76
N THR A 199 -5.30 -8.67 26.61
CA THR A 199 -5.64 -7.32 27.12
C THR A 199 -5.11 -6.21 26.22
N ALA A 200 -5.95 -5.24 25.84
CA ALA A 200 -5.52 -4.08 25.07
C ALA A 200 -4.49 -3.22 25.81
N LEU A 201 -3.50 -2.68 25.07
CA LEU A 201 -2.58 -1.67 25.57
C LEU A 201 -3.25 -0.29 25.65
N ALA A 202 -2.71 0.59 26.48
CA ALA A 202 -3.17 1.97 26.58
C ALA A 202 -2.96 2.76 25.28
N GLU A 203 -1.92 2.43 24.52
CA GLU A 203 -1.55 3.10 23.27
C GLU A 203 -1.85 2.22 22.06
N LYS A 204 -2.38 2.84 20.99
CA LYS A 204 -2.66 2.16 19.72
C LYS A 204 -1.37 1.95 18.92
N GLY A 205 -1.32 0.83 18.21
CA GLY A 205 -0.31 0.55 17.19
C GLY A 205 -0.62 1.25 15.87
N ILE A 206 0.21 0.96 14.87
CA ILE A 206 0.10 1.49 13.52
C ILE A 206 0.14 0.32 12.53
N SER A 207 -0.79 0.27 11.59
CA SER A 207 -0.65 -0.57 10.39
C SER A 207 -0.04 0.26 9.27
N ARG A 208 0.98 -0.28 8.59
CA ARG A 208 1.49 0.26 7.31
C ARG A 208 1.67 -0.92 6.35
N GLY A 209 0.72 -1.08 5.45
CA GLY A 209 0.74 -2.18 4.48
C GLY A 209 0.43 -3.49 5.16
N THR A 210 1.27 -4.47 4.92
CA THR A 210 1.20 -5.78 5.57
C THR A 210 1.83 -5.79 6.95
N ASP A 211 2.50 -4.69 7.33
CA ASP A 211 3.22 -4.60 8.59
C ASP A 211 2.39 -3.90 9.67
N SER A 212 2.65 -4.30 10.91
CA SER A 212 2.15 -3.62 12.10
C SER A 212 3.31 -3.14 12.95
N TYR A 213 3.10 -2.03 13.64
CA TYR A 213 4.08 -1.39 14.50
C TYR A 213 3.47 -1.14 15.88
N THR A 214 4.22 -1.51 16.91
CA THR A 214 3.79 -1.54 18.30
C THR A 214 4.45 -0.41 19.09
N PRO A 215 3.69 0.32 19.93
CA PRO A 215 4.23 1.37 20.79
C PRO A 215 5.16 0.78 21.86
N LEU A 216 6.44 1.13 21.79
CA LEU A 216 7.50 0.54 22.59
C LEU A 216 7.30 0.75 24.09
N ARG A 217 6.83 1.94 24.50
CA ARG A 217 6.60 2.25 25.91
C ARG A 217 5.45 1.41 26.49
N ALA A 218 4.30 1.39 25.82
CA ALA A 218 3.12 0.69 26.31
C ALA A 218 3.33 -0.83 26.36
N ILE A 219 4.00 -1.43 25.36
CA ILE A 219 4.32 -2.86 25.42
C ILE A 219 5.35 -3.16 26.51
N ALA A 220 6.31 -2.26 26.76
CA ALA A 220 7.31 -2.46 27.80
C ALA A 220 6.73 -2.41 29.21
N GLU A 221 5.87 -1.43 29.48
CA GLU A 221 5.11 -1.32 30.74
C GLU A 221 4.27 -2.57 30.96
N ARG A 222 3.54 -3.03 29.94
CA ARG A 222 2.68 -4.21 30.05
C ARG A 222 3.46 -5.51 30.25
N SER A 223 4.60 -5.67 29.57
CA SER A 223 5.48 -6.84 29.70
C SER A 223 6.50 -6.74 30.84
N ARG A 224 6.49 -5.64 31.61
CA ARG A 224 7.40 -5.36 32.73
C ARG A 224 8.89 -5.47 32.33
N THR A 225 9.22 -4.93 31.16
CA THR A 225 10.60 -4.89 30.64
C THR A 225 11.12 -3.45 30.52
N SER A 226 12.41 -3.30 30.23
CA SER A 226 13.03 -2.01 30.01
C SER A 226 12.79 -1.48 28.60
N VAL A 227 12.60 -0.16 28.50
CA VAL A 227 12.55 0.57 27.23
C VAL A 227 13.32 1.87 27.38
N ASN A 228 14.17 2.18 26.40
CA ASN A 228 14.92 3.44 26.32
C ASN A 228 15.05 3.88 24.86
N TRP A 229 15.46 5.14 24.64
CA TRP A 229 15.79 5.65 23.31
C TRP A 229 17.28 5.99 23.25
N ASP A 230 17.99 5.49 22.24
CA ASP A 230 19.38 5.87 21.96
C ASP A 230 19.39 7.05 20.98
N PRO A 231 19.80 8.26 21.41
CA PRO A 231 19.83 9.44 20.55
C PRO A 231 20.94 9.41 19.50
N LYS A 232 22.01 8.63 19.70
CA LYS A 232 23.11 8.52 18.74
C LYS A 232 22.73 7.62 17.58
N LEU A 233 22.07 6.51 17.88
CA LEU A 233 21.56 5.58 16.87
C LEU A 233 20.23 6.05 16.27
N ASN A 234 19.52 6.93 16.99
CA ASN A 234 18.13 7.31 16.70
C ASN A 234 17.22 6.07 16.65
N LYS A 235 17.35 5.20 17.66
CA LYS A 235 16.63 3.92 17.76
C LYS A 235 16.09 3.67 19.16
N GLY A 236 14.95 3.01 19.23
CA GLY A 236 14.43 2.44 20.47
C GLY A 236 15.22 1.22 20.89
N ILE A 237 15.37 1.02 22.21
CA ILE A 237 15.94 -0.17 22.83
C ILE A 237 14.84 -0.78 23.68
N LEU A 238 14.48 -2.04 23.43
CA LEU A 238 13.47 -2.79 24.17
C LEU A 238 14.10 -4.07 24.70
N ASN A 239 13.99 -4.33 26.01
CA ASN A 239 14.55 -5.52 26.66
C ASN A 239 16.04 -5.73 26.30
N SER A 240 16.82 -4.64 26.39
CA SER A 240 18.25 -4.60 26.03
C SER A 240 18.59 -4.91 24.56
N LYS A 241 17.61 -4.93 23.65
CA LYS A 241 17.81 -5.12 22.20
C LYS A 241 17.47 -3.84 21.44
N VAL A 242 18.33 -3.45 20.49
CA VAL A 242 18.08 -2.33 19.58
C VAL A 242 16.96 -2.71 18.61
N MET A 243 15.99 -1.81 18.44
CA MET A 243 14.86 -1.97 17.53
C MET A 243 15.20 -1.28 16.20
N ASP A 244 15.71 -2.02 15.23
CA ASP A 244 16.18 -1.51 13.93
C ASP A 244 15.04 -0.87 13.12
N SER A 245 13.82 -1.39 13.25
CA SER A 245 12.65 -0.83 12.56
C SER A 245 12.03 0.38 13.28
N SER A 246 12.64 0.86 14.36
CA SER A 246 12.01 1.88 15.20
C SER A 246 11.99 3.28 14.60
N PHE A 247 10.93 4.02 14.94
CA PHE A 247 10.71 5.42 14.60
C PHE A 247 9.83 6.11 15.65
N VAL A 248 9.74 7.44 15.61
CA VAL A 248 8.91 8.24 16.55
C VAL A 248 7.81 8.98 15.78
N ILE A 249 6.60 8.97 16.32
CA ILE A 249 5.49 9.85 15.90
C ILE A 249 4.91 10.52 17.13
N ASN A 250 4.83 11.85 17.13
CA ASN A 250 4.25 12.64 18.23
C ASN A 250 4.78 12.25 19.62
N GLY A 251 6.08 11.98 19.73
CA GLY A 251 6.73 11.58 20.98
C GLY A 251 6.58 10.09 21.36
N VAL A 252 5.82 9.30 20.60
CA VAL A 252 5.66 7.86 20.82
C VAL A 252 6.62 7.09 19.91
N GLY A 253 7.47 6.26 20.50
CA GLY A 253 8.36 5.35 19.79
C GLY A 253 7.62 4.06 19.40
N TYR A 254 7.75 3.67 18.13
CA TYR A 254 7.19 2.45 17.56
C TYR A 254 8.29 1.55 17.03
N ALA A 255 8.04 0.24 16.96
CA ALA A 255 8.85 -0.70 16.18
C ALA A 255 7.95 -1.79 15.60
N LYS A 256 8.40 -2.47 14.54
CA LYS A 256 7.65 -3.53 13.86
C LYS A 256 7.29 -4.64 14.85
N SER A 257 6.03 -5.03 14.88
CA SER A 257 5.49 -5.93 15.89
C SER A 257 6.21 -7.29 15.93
N THR A 258 6.69 -7.79 14.79
CA THR A 258 7.47 -9.03 14.71
C THR A 258 8.84 -8.90 15.38
N GLU A 259 9.47 -7.74 15.29
CA GLU A 259 10.73 -7.46 15.95
C GLU A 259 10.53 -7.33 17.47
N VAL A 260 9.48 -6.61 17.89
CA VAL A 260 9.06 -6.52 19.29
C VAL A 260 8.81 -7.90 19.89
N ALA A 261 8.12 -8.78 19.17
CA ALA A 261 7.84 -10.14 19.62
C ALA A 261 9.12 -10.95 19.83
N ALA A 262 10.05 -10.88 18.87
CA ALA A 262 11.37 -11.51 18.98
C ALA A 262 12.21 -10.94 20.12
N ALA A 263 12.07 -9.64 20.42
CA ALA A 263 12.78 -9.00 21.53
C ALA A 263 12.30 -9.51 22.89
N LEU A 264 11.01 -9.78 23.00
CA LEU A 264 10.33 -10.20 24.23
C LEU A 264 10.17 -11.72 24.36
N GLY A 265 10.47 -12.50 23.30
CA GLY A 265 10.26 -13.95 23.30
C GLY A 265 8.77 -14.34 23.28
N LEU A 266 7.95 -13.58 22.56
CA LEU A 266 6.50 -13.74 22.49
C LEU A 266 6.06 -14.27 21.11
N ASN A 267 4.87 -14.86 21.07
CA ASN A 267 4.15 -15.07 19.82
C ASN A 267 3.47 -13.77 19.40
N VAL A 268 3.49 -13.46 18.11
CA VAL A 268 2.73 -12.35 17.52
C VAL A 268 1.76 -12.87 16.46
N LYS A 269 0.51 -12.41 16.52
CA LYS A 269 -0.54 -12.80 15.58
C LYS A 269 -1.34 -11.60 15.14
N TRP A 270 -1.69 -11.59 13.85
CA TRP A 270 -2.69 -10.66 13.35
C TRP A 270 -4.09 -11.18 13.68
N GLY A 271 -4.90 -10.32 14.31
CA GLY A 271 -6.23 -10.65 14.81
C GLY A 271 -7.31 -10.77 13.73
N GLY A 272 -7.01 -10.50 12.46
CA GLY A 272 -7.90 -10.72 11.31
C GLY A 272 -9.22 -9.93 11.35
N LYS A 273 -10.16 -10.36 12.21
CA LYS A 273 -11.49 -9.75 12.41
C LYS A 273 -11.48 -8.45 13.22
N ASP A 274 -10.49 -8.25 14.10
CA ASP A 274 -10.47 -7.11 15.04
C ASP A 274 -9.56 -5.95 14.59
N SER A 275 -8.88 -6.06 13.44
CA SER A 275 -7.81 -5.13 13.05
C SER A 275 -6.79 -4.87 14.17
N ALA A 276 -6.47 -5.92 14.93
CA ALA A 276 -5.59 -5.85 16.11
C ALA A 276 -4.36 -6.75 15.93
N VAL A 277 -3.25 -6.40 16.56
CA VAL A 277 -2.10 -7.28 16.73
C VAL A 277 -2.04 -7.80 18.16
N GLY A 278 -1.96 -9.12 18.32
CA GLY A 278 -1.87 -9.80 19.60
C GLY A 278 -0.45 -10.29 19.88
N PHE A 279 0.03 -10.03 21.09
CA PHE A 279 1.25 -10.59 21.66
C PHE A 279 0.87 -11.56 22.77
N ASP A 280 1.25 -12.81 22.64
CA ASP A 280 0.97 -13.84 23.63
C ASP A 280 2.27 -14.45 24.14
N GLU A 281 2.34 -14.69 25.44
CA GLU A 281 3.39 -15.54 25.99
C GLU A 281 3.34 -16.95 25.41
N ILE A 282 4.52 -17.54 25.27
CA ILE A 282 4.63 -18.94 24.85
C ILE A 282 4.43 -19.82 26.08
N VAL A 283 3.35 -20.60 26.05
CA VAL A 283 2.94 -21.49 27.12
C VAL A 283 2.73 -22.91 26.57
N HIS A 284 3.05 -23.91 27.37
CA HIS A 284 2.80 -25.32 27.06
C HIS A 284 1.77 -25.88 28.03
N GLU A 285 0.77 -26.61 27.54
CA GLU A 285 -0.26 -27.15 28.42
C GLU A 285 0.33 -28.15 29.43
N CYS A 286 -0.21 -28.12 30.64
CA CYS A 286 0.03 -29.13 31.66
C CYS A 286 -1.27 -29.42 32.42
N ASN A 287 -1.27 -30.50 33.20
CA ASN A 287 -2.36 -30.81 34.11
C ASN A 287 -1.93 -30.50 35.54
N VAL A 288 -2.88 -30.07 36.38
CA VAL A 288 -2.66 -29.89 37.81
C VAL A 288 -3.69 -30.71 38.56
N VAL A 289 -3.25 -31.62 39.41
CA VAL A 289 -4.11 -32.49 40.21
C VAL A 289 -4.16 -31.98 41.63
N ILE A 290 -5.35 -31.61 42.11
CA ILE A 290 -5.59 -31.02 43.43
C ILE A 290 -6.78 -31.74 44.07
N GLY A 291 -6.59 -32.35 45.24
CA GLY A 291 -7.66 -33.07 45.92
C GLY A 291 -8.28 -34.21 45.09
N GLY A 292 -7.49 -34.85 44.22
CA GLY A 292 -7.93 -35.90 43.30
C GLY A 292 -8.64 -35.42 42.04
N LYS A 293 -8.87 -34.11 41.87
CA LYS A 293 -9.45 -33.50 40.66
C LYS A 293 -8.34 -32.99 39.75
N THR A 294 -8.48 -33.19 38.45
CA THR A 294 -7.55 -32.68 37.43
C THR A 294 -8.08 -31.39 36.81
N VAL A 295 -7.29 -30.32 36.86
CA VAL A 295 -7.57 -29.03 36.21
C VAL A 295 -6.48 -28.69 35.19
N LYS A 296 -6.79 -27.78 34.27
CA LYS A 296 -5.84 -27.34 33.25
C LYS A 296 -4.90 -26.26 33.79
N GLY A 297 -3.63 -26.40 33.44
CA GLY A 297 -2.61 -25.41 33.71
C GLY A 297 -1.71 -25.25 32.48
N PHE A 298 -0.66 -24.46 32.65
CA PHE A 298 0.38 -24.36 31.64
C PHE A 298 1.76 -24.15 32.27
N ILE A 299 2.78 -24.44 31.49
CA ILE A 299 4.18 -24.12 31.77
C ILE A 299 4.53 -22.89 30.94
N ARG A 300 5.01 -21.82 31.59
CA ARG A 300 5.49 -20.64 30.86
C ARG A 300 6.90 -20.91 30.34
N GLN A 301 7.13 -20.74 29.04
CA GLN A 301 8.47 -20.94 28.48
C GLN A 301 9.50 -19.98 29.07
N ALA A 302 9.08 -18.77 29.46
CA ALA A 302 9.96 -17.73 30.00
C ALA A 302 10.69 -18.14 31.29
N ASN A 303 10.11 -19.02 32.10
CA ASN A 303 10.67 -19.41 33.40
C ASN A 303 10.56 -20.90 33.74
N SER A 304 9.99 -21.71 32.84
CA SER A 304 9.73 -23.14 33.02
C SER A 304 8.89 -23.49 34.25
N ASN A 305 8.17 -22.53 34.83
CA ASN A 305 7.29 -22.76 35.98
C ASN A 305 5.88 -23.11 35.50
N SER A 306 5.19 -23.94 36.28
CA SER A 306 3.80 -24.31 36.02
C SER A 306 2.82 -23.38 36.73
N TYR A 307 1.73 -23.07 36.07
CA TYR A 307 0.69 -22.16 36.52
C TYR A 307 -0.67 -22.83 36.39
N VAL A 308 -1.58 -22.50 37.30
CA VAL A 308 -2.95 -23.02 37.32
C VAL A 308 -3.93 -21.87 37.46
N ALA A 309 -5.10 -22.00 36.81
CA ALA A 309 -6.17 -21.03 36.96
C ALA A 309 -6.58 -21.01 38.44
N VAL A 310 -6.53 -19.83 39.06
CA VAL A 310 -6.71 -19.73 40.51
C VAL A 310 -8.12 -20.14 40.92
N ARG A 311 -9.12 -19.86 40.07
CA ARG A 311 -10.50 -20.28 40.28
C ARG A 311 -10.63 -21.80 40.29
N ASP A 312 -10.14 -22.47 39.26
CA ASP A 312 -10.18 -23.93 39.15
C ASP A 312 -9.43 -24.61 40.30
N ALA A 313 -8.29 -24.05 40.70
CA ALA A 313 -7.53 -24.55 41.84
C ALA A 313 -8.28 -24.39 43.16
N GLY A 314 -8.93 -23.24 43.36
CA GLY A 314 -9.79 -22.98 44.52
C GLY A 314 -10.96 -23.96 44.59
N ASP A 315 -11.69 -24.13 43.49
CA ASP A 315 -12.83 -25.05 43.40
C ASP A 315 -12.41 -26.52 43.59
N ALA A 316 -11.21 -26.89 43.10
CA ALA A 316 -10.68 -28.22 43.29
C ALA A 316 -10.29 -28.50 44.76
N ALA A 317 -9.71 -27.50 45.43
CA ALA A 317 -9.28 -27.58 46.83
C ALA A 317 -10.38 -27.29 47.87
N GLY A 318 -11.52 -26.73 47.44
CA GLY A 318 -12.53 -26.20 48.35
C GLY A 318 -12.12 -24.91 49.06
N ALA A 319 -11.29 -24.09 48.41
CA ALA A 319 -10.79 -22.81 48.93
C ALA A 319 -11.58 -21.62 48.37
N THR A 320 -11.67 -20.53 49.13
CA THR A 320 -12.35 -19.30 48.67
C THR A 320 -11.44 -18.51 47.75
N VAL A 321 -11.96 -18.06 46.60
CA VAL A 321 -11.20 -17.32 45.58
C VAL A 321 -11.58 -15.84 45.60
N GLY A 322 -10.59 -14.94 45.54
CA GLY A 322 -10.80 -13.50 45.41
C GLY A 322 -10.01 -12.88 44.26
N TRP A 323 -10.39 -11.66 43.89
CA TRP A 323 -9.72 -10.82 42.89
C TRP A 323 -9.70 -9.38 43.38
N ASP A 324 -8.52 -8.76 43.33
CA ASP A 324 -8.32 -7.36 43.67
C ASP A 324 -8.14 -6.52 42.39
N GLN A 325 -9.00 -5.53 42.18
CA GLN A 325 -9.03 -4.71 40.96
C GLN A 325 -7.88 -3.69 40.89
N GLU A 326 -7.30 -3.29 42.03
CA GLU A 326 -6.23 -2.29 42.08
C GLU A 326 -4.87 -2.93 41.84
N THR A 327 -4.62 -4.05 42.51
CA THR A 327 -3.35 -4.78 42.46
C THR A 327 -3.32 -5.83 41.34
N LEU A 328 -4.49 -6.19 40.79
CA LEU A 328 -4.67 -7.25 39.79
C LEU A 328 -4.14 -8.61 40.28
N LEU A 329 -4.26 -8.86 41.59
CA LEU A 329 -3.87 -10.12 42.21
C LEU A 329 -5.11 -10.98 42.50
N SER A 330 -4.99 -12.26 42.19
CA SER A 330 -5.92 -13.27 42.69
C SER A 330 -5.58 -13.62 44.13
N SER A 331 -6.54 -14.14 44.89
CA SER A 331 -6.31 -14.64 46.25
C SER A 331 -6.96 -16.00 46.48
N LEU A 332 -6.37 -16.78 47.41
CA LEU A 332 -6.92 -18.03 47.92
C LEU A 332 -7.01 -17.95 49.45
N ASN A 333 -8.17 -18.27 50.02
CA ASN A 333 -8.44 -18.18 51.46
C ASN A 333 -8.08 -16.81 52.05
N GLY A 334 -8.33 -15.73 51.29
CA GLY A 334 -7.99 -14.35 51.68
C GLY A 334 -6.51 -13.98 51.53
N THR A 335 -5.62 -14.92 51.18
CA THR A 335 -4.19 -14.66 50.96
C THR A 335 -3.92 -14.34 49.49
N ALA A 336 -3.33 -13.18 49.20
CA ALA A 336 -3.00 -12.75 47.84
C ALA A 336 -1.86 -13.60 47.22
N LEU A 337 -2.04 -14.01 45.98
CA LEU A 337 -1.05 -14.74 45.18
C LEU A 337 -0.16 -13.74 44.43
N GLN A 338 1.06 -13.55 44.91
CA GLN A 338 2.03 -12.58 44.37
C GLN A 338 2.50 -12.96 42.97
N THR A 339 2.35 -14.23 42.59
CA THR A 339 2.68 -14.72 41.25
C THR A 339 1.51 -14.67 40.28
N THR A 340 0.44 -13.92 40.60
CA THR A 340 -0.72 -13.77 39.71
C THR A 340 -0.29 -13.29 38.32
N PHE A 341 -0.74 -14.01 37.31
CA PHE A 341 -0.50 -13.79 35.90
C PHE A 341 -1.81 -13.91 35.16
N VAL A 342 -2.26 -12.81 34.55
CA VAL A 342 -3.49 -12.79 33.75
C VAL A 342 -3.19 -13.21 32.32
N TYR A 343 -3.85 -14.26 31.86
CA TYR A 343 -3.75 -14.76 30.51
C TYR A 343 -5.13 -15.01 29.95
N GLN A 344 -5.44 -14.40 28.81
CA GLN A 344 -6.77 -14.49 28.18
C GLN A 344 -7.90 -14.21 29.20
N GLU A 345 -7.72 -13.13 29.97
CA GLU A 345 -8.67 -12.66 31.00
C GLU A 345 -8.87 -13.60 32.20
N VAL A 346 -8.08 -14.67 32.30
CA VAL A 346 -8.10 -15.60 33.43
C VAL A 346 -6.86 -15.36 34.31
N GLY A 347 -7.07 -15.25 35.63
CA GLY A 347 -5.99 -15.15 36.61
C GLY A 347 -5.39 -16.52 36.93
N TYR A 348 -4.12 -16.71 36.59
CA TYR A 348 -3.32 -17.88 36.93
C TYR A 348 -2.31 -17.54 38.02
N ALA A 349 -1.86 -18.53 38.80
CA ALA A 349 -0.74 -18.36 39.73
C ALA A 349 0.20 -19.56 39.68
N HIS A 350 1.45 -19.36 40.10
CA HIS A 350 2.47 -20.40 40.17
C HIS A 350 1.96 -21.52 41.08
N THR A 351 1.92 -22.75 40.56
CA THR A 351 1.39 -23.92 41.27
C THR A 351 2.06 -24.16 42.62
N ARG A 352 3.34 -23.80 42.77
CA ARG A 352 4.06 -23.90 44.06
C ARG A 352 3.55 -22.89 45.09
N GLU A 353 3.22 -21.67 44.68
CA GLU A 353 2.62 -20.68 45.58
C GLU A 353 1.21 -21.09 46.00
N VAL A 354 0.42 -21.59 45.03
CA VAL A 354 -0.90 -22.17 45.29
C VAL A 354 -0.81 -23.33 46.29
N ALA A 355 0.13 -24.25 46.09
CA ALA A 355 0.36 -25.37 47.00
C ALA A 355 0.73 -24.89 48.41
N ALA A 356 1.62 -23.91 48.52
CA ALA A 356 2.04 -23.34 49.80
C ALA A 356 0.86 -22.71 50.57
N ILE A 357 0.02 -21.90 49.91
CA ILE A 357 -1.17 -21.29 50.55
C ILE A 357 -2.19 -22.35 50.97
N LEU A 358 -2.35 -23.41 50.19
CA LEU A 358 -3.28 -24.51 50.48
C LEU A 358 -2.70 -25.54 51.47
N GLY A 359 -1.44 -25.42 51.88
CA GLY A 359 -0.76 -26.39 52.74
C GLY A 359 -0.58 -27.78 52.09
N LEU A 360 -0.23 -27.81 50.80
CA LEU A 360 -0.06 -29.03 50.00
C LEU A 360 1.40 -29.23 49.57
N ASN A 361 1.83 -30.48 49.54
CA ASN A 361 3.07 -30.93 48.90
C ASN A 361 2.92 -30.88 47.38
N ILE A 362 4.03 -30.66 46.67
CA ILE A 362 4.05 -30.54 45.20
C ILE A 362 5.01 -31.56 44.58
N LYS A 363 4.54 -32.28 43.55
CA LYS A 363 5.36 -33.19 42.74
C LYS A 363 5.13 -32.98 41.25
N TRP A 364 6.22 -32.96 40.48
CA TRP A 364 6.18 -32.91 39.01
C TRP A 364 6.32 -34.32 38.42
N ASP A 365 5.47 -34.62 37.43
CA ASP A 365 5.55 -35.80 36.57
C ASP A 365 5.79 -35.36 35.13
N GLY A 366 7.03 -35.49 34.67
CA GLY A 366 7.44 -35.05 33.33
C GLY A 366 6.97 -35.96 32.19
N ALA A 367 6.58 -37.21 32.47
CA ALA A 367 6.06 -38.09 31.43
C ALA A 367 4.65 -37.70 30.98
N THR A 368 3.86 -37.17 31.92
CA THR A 368 2.45 -36.80 31.69
C THR A 368 2.22 -35.29 31.71
N ASN A 369 3.29 -34.49 31.84
CA ASN A 369 3.24 -33.05 32.09
C ASN A 369 2.23 -32.69 33.19
N THR A 370 2.34 -33.33 34.35
CA THR A 370 1.38 -33.19 35.45
C THR A 370 2.02 -32.72 36.74
N VAL A 371 1.44 -31.69 37.35
CA VAL A 371 1.73 -31.27 38.73
C VAL A 371 0.74 -31.94 39.67
N LYS A 372 1.20 -32.62 40.72
CA LYS A 372 0.34 -33.23 41.75
C LYS A 372 0.49 -32.46 43.05
N LEU A 373 -0.63 -31.97 43.59
CA LEU A 373 -0.71 -31.32 44.90
C LEU A 373 -1.41 -32.25 45.90
N THR A 374 -0.71 -32.68 46.95
CA THR A 374 -1.18 -33.68 47.93
C THR A 374 -1.02 -33.20 49.37
N LYS A 375 -1.82 -33.73 50.31
CA LYS A 375 -1.70 -33.39 51.75
C LYS A 375 -0.55 -34.13 52.45
N GLU A 376 -0.05 -35.19 51.83
CA GLU A 376 1.07 -36.03 52.28
C GLU A 376 2.02 -36.29 51.11
#